data_AF-A0A7W6D461-F1
#
_entry.id   AF-A0A7W6D461-F1
#
_cell.length_a   1.000
_cell.length_b   1.000
_cell.length_c   1.000
_cell.angle_alpha   90.00
_cell.angle_beta   90.00
_cell.angle_gamma   90.00
#
_symmetry.space_group_name_H-M   'P 1'
#
loop_
_entity.id
_entity.type
_entity.pdbx_description
1 polymer ?
#
loop_
_entity_poly.entity_id
_entity_poly.type
_entity_poly.pdbx_seq_one_letter_code
_entity_poly.pdbx_strand_id
1 'polypeptide(L)' 'MTQRWPITRCSRGIGRALSEAVLHAGHRLVATAREPAQLASLMRWLQETRYGL' A
#
# COMPACT_ATOMS: atom_id res chain seq x y z
N MET A 1 -16.86 -6.69 -2.40
CA MET A 1 -16.35 -6.22 -3.71
C MET A 1 -14.99 -5.55 -3.51
N THR A 2 -14.05 -5.72 -4.44
CA THR A 2 -12.71 -5.10 -4.35
C THR A 2 -12.70 -3.69 -4.93
N GLN A 3 -12.27 -2.69 -4.16
CA GLN A 3 -12.19 -1.28 -4.57
C GLN A 3 -10.74 -0.84 -4.86
N ARG A 4 -10.58 0.28 -5.57
CA ARG A 4 -9.28 0.92 -5.88
C ARG A 4 -9.17 2.24 -5.13
N TRP A 5 -8.13 2.40 -4.33
CA TRP A 5 -7.92 3.56 -3.45
C TRP A 5 -6.71 4.38 -3.89
N PRO A 6 -6.89 5.64 -4.32
CA PRO A 6 -5.78 6.58 -4.49
C PRO A 6 -5.41 7.22 -3.15
N ILE A 7 -4.17 7.02 -2.71
CA ILE A 7 -3.64 7.62 -1.48
C ILE A 7 -2.36 8.38 -1.79
N THR A 8 -2.27 9.61 -1.27
CA THR A 8 -1.07 10.45 -1.37
C THR A 8 -0.29 10.46 -0.06
N ARG A 9 1.03 10.72 -0.16
CA ARG A 9 1.97 10.70 0.98
C ARG A 9 1.98 9.38 1.76
N CYS A 10 2.15 8.26 1.05
CA CYS A 10 2.09 6.91 1.63
C CYS A 10 3.39 6.47 2.33
N SER A 11 4.42 7.32 2.35
CA SER A 11 5.74 6.95 2.88
C SER A 11 5.74 6.74 4.39
N ARG A 12 4.94 7.52 5.15
CA ARG A 12 4.93 7.54 6.63
C ARG A 12 3.59 8.02 7.20
N GLY A 13 3.43 7.88 8.52
CA GLY A 13 2.30 8.44 9.27
C GLY A 13 0.95 7.91 8.78
N ILE A 14 -0.05 8.79 8.74
CA ILE A 14 -1.43 8.41 8.39
C ILE A 14 -1.53 7.81 6.98
N GLY A 15 -0.83 8.39 5.99
CA GLY A 15 -0.87 7.86 4.62
C GLY A 15 -0.32 6.43 4.54
N ARG A 16 0.68 6.11 5.35
CA ARG A 16 1.23 4.75 5.48
C ARG A 16 0.23 3.80 6.16
N ALA A 17 -0.30 4.19 7.32
CA ALA A 17 -1.26 3.37 8.07
C ALA A 17 -2.53 3.07 7.26
N LEU A 18 -3.05 4.07 6.54
CA LEU A 18 -4.21 3.87 5.68
C LEU A 18 -3.91 2.94 4.49
N SER A 19 -2.71 3.07 3.90
CA SER A 19 -2.27 2.19 2.82
C SER A 19 -2.22 0.72 3.25
N GLU A 20 -1.67 0.45 4.45
CA GLU A 20 -1.64 -0.89 5.04
C GLU A 20 -3.04 -1.43 5.31
N ALA A 21 -3.94 -0.60 5.88
CA ALA A 21 -5.32 -1.00 6.15
C ALA A 21 -6.12 -1.34 4.88
N VAL A 22 -6.00 -0.51 3.83
CA VAL A 22 -6.64 -0.74 2.52
C VAL A 22 -6.20 -2.09 1.95
N LEU A 23 -4.89 -2.33 2.01
CA LEU A 23 -4.31 -3.55 1.49
C LEU A 23 -4.74 -4.78 2.31
N HIS A 24 -4.71 -4.70 3.64
CA HIS A 24 -5.18 -5.75 4.54
C HIS A 24 -6.67 -6.08 4.34
N ALA A 25 -7.49 -5.08 4.00
CA ALA A 25 -8.90 -5.26 3.65
C ALA A 25 -9.11 -5.92 2.26
N GLY A 26 -8.05 -6.32 1.55
CA GLY A 26 -8.15 -6.96 0.24
C GLY A 26 -8.50 -6.00 -0.89
N HIS A 27 -8.30 -4.70 -0.69
CA HIS A 27 -8.48 -3.69 -1.73
C HIS A 27 -7.19 -3.44 -2.54
N ARG A 28 -7.32 -2.75 -3.66
CA ARG A 28 -6.19 -2.33 -4.49
C ARG A 28 -5.79 -0.89 -4.15
N LEU A 29 -4.50 -0.62 -4.10
CA LEU A 29 -3.94 0.67 -3.71
C LEU A 29 -3.18 1.31 -4.88
N VAL A 30 -3.40 2.61 -5.10
CA VAL A 30 -2.53 3.50 -5.89
C VAL A 30 -1.88 4.46 -4.90
N ALA A 31 -0.59 4.25 -4.62
CA ALA A 31 0.15 4.99 -3.60
C ALA A 31 1.14 5.97 -4.23
N THR A 32 1.20 7.21 -3.71
CA THR A 32 2.23 8.18 -4.09
C THR A 32 3.12 8.59 -2.91
N ALA A 33 4.39 8.85 -3.20
CA ALA A 33 5.38 9.42 -2.28
C ALA A 33 6.40 10.25 -3.09
N ARG A 34 7.15 11.12 -2.42
CA ARG A 34 8.21 11.92 -3.07
C ARG A 34 9.31 11.06 -3.66
N GLU A 35 9.58 9.93 -3.02
CA GLU A 35 10.62 8.99 -3.44
C GLU A 35 10.00 7.57 -3.47
N PRO A 36 9.90 6.94 -4.65
CA PRO A 36 9.26 5.63 -4.79
C PRO A 36 9.90 4.53 -3.94
N ALA A 37 11.21 4.60 -3.67
CA ALA A 37 11.93 3.64 -2.83
C ALA A 37 11.36 3.56 -1.40
N GLN A 38 10.76 4.65 -0.89
CA GLN A 38 10.10 4.66 0.42
C GLN A 38 8.82 3.81 0.46
N LEU A 39 8.31 3.35 -0.69
CA LEU A 39 7.16 2.43 -0.78
C LEU A 39 7.57 0.96 -0.91
N ALA A 40 8.87 0.63 -0.92
CA ALA A 40 9.35 -0.74 -1.12
C ALA A 40 8.81 -1.73 -0.06
N SER A 41 8.68 -1.30 1.20
CA SER A 41 8.08 -2.13 2.25
C SER A 41 6.58 -2.39 2.04
N LEU A 42 5.88 -1.47 1.38
CA LEU A 42 4.47 -1.60 1.00
C LEU A 42 4.31 -2.61 -0.15
N MET A 43 5.28 -2.64 -1.07
CA MET A 43 5.34 -3.62 -2.16
C MET A 43 5.66 -5.03 -1.69
N ARG A 44 6.62 -5.20 -0.76
CA ARG A 44 6.94 -6.52 -0.18
C ARG A 44 5.74 -7.18 0.46
N TRP A 45 5.01 -6.43 1.29
CA TRP A 45 3.75 -6.88 1.89
C TRP A 45 2.76 -7.40 0.83
N LEU A 46 2.67 -6.70 -0.31
CA LEU A 46 1.77 -7.04 -1.41
C LEU A 46 2.17 -8.35 -2.10
N GLN A 47 3.48 -8.66 -2.13
CA GLN A 47 4.01 -9.90 -2.68
C GLN A 47 3.72 -11.09 -1.75
N GLU A 48 4.02 -10.95 -0.46
CA GLU A 48 3.74 -11.96 0.57
C GLU A 48 2.24 -12.30 0.61
N THR A 49 1.38 -11.28 0.65
CA THR A 49 -0.07 -11.47 0.82
C THR A 49 -0.77 -12.00 -0.45
N ARG A 50 -0.28 -11.66 -1.65
CA ARG A 50 -0.96 -12.03 -2.91
C ARG A 50 -0.34 -13.21 -3.64
N TYR A 51 0.93 -13.51 -3.42
CA TYR A 51 1.66 -14.53 -4.17
C TYR A 51 2.23 -15.65 -3.30
N GLY A 52 2.14 -15.56 -1.96
CA GLY A 52 2.53 -16.65 -1.07
C GLY A 52 3.99 -17.08 -1.25
N LEU A 53 4.89 -16.11 -1.39
CA LEU A 53 6.34 -16.30 -1.32
C LEU A 53 6.82 -16.15 0.12
#